data_AF-D4X441-F1
#
_entry.id   AF-D4X441-F1
#
_cell.length_a   1.000
_cell.length_b   1.000
_cell.length_c   1.000
_cell.angle_alpha   90.00
_cell.angle_beta   90.00
_cell.angle_gamma   90.00
#
_symmetry.space_group_name_H-M   'P 1'
#
loop_
_entity.id
_entity.type
_entity.pdbx_description
1 polymer ?
#
loop_
_entity_poly.entity_id
_entity_poly.type
_entity_poly.pdbx_seq_one_letter_code
_entity_poly.pdbx_strand_id
1 'polypeptide(L)'
;MSKSISDKIVRNPSQSSPFSEILEKNLSRRMVMRGGLAAAFATMTSLGLAGCNSSDDDDDSVGGGEQNPTPEVPGGGTETPTPAPLKLGFDSLPTSMTDACVVPQGYVAHVFAPWGTPLNDNAQPWDQNGNNTSNDLLNSMGMHHDGMHFFPIEGSSTEGLLAVNHEYIDQAALHPNGPTLVAGKRPAEEVRKEINAHGVAILHVRRENGRWNVVNNSRYNRRFTSATAMKLAGPVGGTDWVKTPFSPNGTQVRGTNNNCGNGYTPWGTYITAEENWAACFVNTGTRPAHQRRVGVSAGPAGRYQWETTAGDASEVLGEFARFNVTETGLDATQDWRNEVNGFGYLVEIDPYDPTSIATKRTALGRFAHEGCAYSKPEAGKPLAFYSGDDSRFEYIYRFVSEAVWDPKDAERTDRLAVGAKYLDKGTLYVARFNADGTGEWLALTGSTPGVGGRTLADEFGTQDAILINTRGAADFVGATPMDRPEWTATHPTNGD
;
A
#
# COMPACT_ATOMS: atom_id res chain seq x y z
N MET A 1 -9.38 -8.60 -1.53
CA MET A 1 -8.81 -9.22 -2.74
C MET A 1 -9.73 -10.23 -3.44
N SER A 2 -9.79 -10.18 -4.77
CA SER A 2 -10.48 -11.19 -5.60
C SER A 2 -9.82 -12.58 -5.50
N LYS A 3 -10.63 -13.65 -5.53
CA LYS A 3 -10.14 -15.04 -5.61
C LYS A 3 -9.22 -15.29 -6.81
N SER A 4 -9.36 -14.49 -7.88
CA SER A 4 -8.58 -14.65 -9.11
C SER A 4 -7.12 -14.18 -8.99
N ILE A 5 -6.81 -13.33 -8.01
CA ILE A 5 -5.46 -12.76 -7.83
C ILE A 5 -4.82 -13.12 -6.48
N SER A 6 -5.59 -13.60 -5.51
CA SER A 6 -5.08 -13.95 -4.18
C SER A 6 -4.14 -15.15 -4.22
N ASP A 7 -2.92 -14.99 -3.75
CA ASP A 7 -1.97 -16.08 -3.54
C ASP A 7 -2.01 -16.58 -2.08
N LYS A 8 -2.11 -17.90 -1.90
CA LYS A 8 -2.16 -18.54 -0.58
C LYS A 8 -0.81 -19.10 -0.11
N ILE A 9 0.21 -19.05 -0.96
CA ILE A 9 1.54 -19.59 -0.68
C ILE A 9 2.22 -18.71 0.37
N VAL A 10 2.64 -19.34 1.47
CA VAL A 10 3.52 -18.71 2.47
C VAL A 10 4.95 -18.81 1.94
N ARG A 11 5.57 -17.66 1.67
CA ARG A 11 6.96 -17.57 1.19
C ARG A 11 7.95 -17.20 2.28
N ASN A 12 7.47 -16.72 3.41
CA ASN A 12 8.29 -16.34 4.53
C ASN A 12 8.92 -17.59 5.20
N PRO A 13 10.27 -17.75 5.17
CA PRO A 13 10.95 -18.87 5.81
C PRO A 13 11.30 -18.61 7.29
N SER A 14 11.02 -17.41 7.81
CA SER A 14 11.33 -16.98 9.17
C SER A 14 10.76 -17.94 10.21
N GLN A 15 11.52 -18.15 11.27
CA GLN A 15 11.11 -18.94 12.44
C GLN A 15 10.67 -18.03 13.61
N SER A 16 10.48 -16.74 13.35
CA SER A 16 9.97 -15.79 14.33
C SER A 16 8.51 -16.08 14.65
N SER A 17 8.10 -15.90 15.91
CA SER A 17 6.69 -16.08 16.30
C SER A 17 5.79 -15.10 15.52
N PRO A 18 4.72 -15.60 14.85
CA PRO A 18 3.77 -14.74 14.17
C PRO A 18 2.96 -13.90 15.17
N PHE A 19 2.41 -12.78 14.70
CA PHE A 19 1.68 -11.82 15.54
C PHE A 19 0.50 -12.46 16.30
N SER A 20 -0.23 -13.38 15.68
CA SER A 20 -1.32 -14.12 16.30
C SER A 20 -0.90 -14.83 17.59
N GLU A 21 0.25 -15.53 17.60
CA GLU A 21 0.79 -16.16 18.80
C GLU A 21 1.24 -15.14 19.86
N ILE A 22 1.78 -14.00 19.42
CA ILE A 22 2.22 -12.92 20.33
C ILE A 22 1.01 -12.30 21.02
N LEU A 23 -0.07 -12.05 20.27
CA LEU A 23 -1.33 -11.53 20.76
C LEU A 23 -1.99 -12.51 21.74
N GLU A 24 -2.05 -13.80 21.42
CA GLU A 24 -2.56 -14.84 22.32
C GLU A 24 -1.81 -14.88 23.65
N LYS A 25 -0.48 -14.76 23.63
CA LYS A 25 0.35 -14.66 24.86
C LYS A 25 0.01 -13.41 25.65
N ASN A 26 -0.20 -12.26 25.00
CA ASN A 26 -0.60 -11.02 25.67
C ASN A 26 -1.98 -11.14 26.34
N LEU A 27 -2.97 -11.64 25.61
CA LEU A 27 -4.33 -11.83 26.10
C LEU A 27 -4.37 -12.85 27.25
N SER A 28 -3.64 -13.96 27.13
CA SER A 28 -3.52 -14.97 28.20
C SER A 28 -2.93 -14.39 29.48
N ARG A 29 -1.86 -13.58 29.37
CA ARG A 29 -1.29 -12.85 30.53
C ARG A 29 -2.31 -11.91 31.17
N ARG A 30 -3.07 -11.15 30.38
CA ARG A 30 -4.12 -10.25 30.88
C ARG A 30 -5.25 -11.02 31.57
N MET A 31 -5.65 -12.17 31.02
CA MET A 31 -6.65 -13.04 31.65
C MET A 31 -6.16 -13.63 32.97
N VAL A 32 -4.91 -14.10 33.05
CA VAL A 32 -4.31 -14.57 34.32
C VAL A 32 -4.21 -13.45 35.35
N MET A 33 -3.81 -12.24 34.95
CA MET A 33 -3.76 -11.09 35.88
C MET A 33 -5.14 -10.70 36.39
N ARG A 34 -6.16 -10.64 35.52
CA ARG A 34 -7.56 -10.37 35.93
C ARG A 34 -8.13 -11.50 36.79
N GLY A 35 -7.87 -12.76 36.45
CA GLY A 35 -8.28 -13.93 37.22
C GLY A 35 -7.57 -14.05 38.57
N GLY A 36 -6.30 -13.66 38.65
CA GLY A 36 -5.52 -13.58 39.88
C GLY A 36 -6.00 -12.48 40.82
N LEU A 37 -6.41 -11.33 40.27
CA LEU A 37 -7.09 -10.27 41.03
C LEU A 37 -8.45 -10.75 41.57
N ALA A 38 -9.25 -11.46 40.77
CA ALA A 38 -10.50 -12.05 41.23
C ALA A 38 -10.27 -13.13 42.31
N ALA A 39 -9.22 -13.95 42.17
CA ALA A 39 -8.83 -14.94 43.18
C ALA A 39 -8.30 -14.29 44.47
N ALA A 40 -7.55 -13.19 44.38
CA ALA A 40 -7.09 -12.42 45.54
C ALA A 40 -8.25 -11.73 46.28
N PHE A 41 -9.27 -11.26 45.57
CA PHE A 41 -10.53 -10.78 46.18
C PHE A 41 -11.34 -11.93 46.82
N ALA A 42 -11.32 -13.13 46.23
CA ALA A 42 -11.97 -14.33 46.79
C ALA A 42 -11.23 -14.89 48.03
N THR A 43 -9.90 -14.72 48.12
CA THR A 43 -9.13 -15.11 49.32
C THR A 43 -9.15 -14.06 50.43
N MET A 44 -9.46 -12.79 50.11
CA MET A 44 -9.70 -11.74 51.11
C MET A 44 -11.15 -11.69 51.64
N THR A 45 -12.09 -12.41 51.02
CA THR A 45 -13.47 -12.56 51.50
C THR A 45 -13.74 -13.87 52.27
N SER A 46 -12.75 -14.77 52.38
CA SER A 46 -12.90 -16.06 53.08
C SER A 46 -12.38 -16.08 54.52
N LEU A 47 -12.02 -14.93 55.09
CA LEU A 47 -11.72 -14.78 56.53
C LEU A 47 -12.72 -13.82 57.20
N GLY A 48 -13.89 -14.36 57.53
CA GLY A 48 -14.66 -14.03 58.73
C GLY A 48 -15.45 -12.72 58.76
N LEU A 49 -16.75 -12.81 58.46
CA LEU A 49 -17.77 -12.29 59.39
C LEU A 49 -19.09 -13.07 59.21
N ALA A 50 -19.33 -14.01 60.12
CA ALA A 50 -20.67 -14.53 60.39
C ALA A 50 -21.33 -13.58 61.40
N GLY A 51 -22.55 -13.12 61.11
CA GLY A 51 -23.32 -12.33 62.09
C GLY A 51 -24.55 -11.62 61.53
N CYS A 52 -25.70 -12.29 61.67
CA CYS A 52 -27.07 -11.75 61.75
C CYS A 52 -27.84 -11.39 60.46
N ASN A 53 -28.79 -12.29 60.23
CA ASN A 53 -29.99 -12.27 59.41
C ASN A 53 -31.03 -11.22 59.88
N SER A 54 -31.59 -10.42 58.98
CA SER A 54 -33.04 -10.13 58.93
C SER A 54 -33.40 -9.39 57.63
N SER A 55 -34.54 -9.78 57.06
CA SER A 55 -35.27 -9.14 55.98
C SER A 55 -35.87 -7.81 56.40
N ASP A 56 -36.08 -6.90 55.45
CA ASP A 56 -37.39 -6.31 55.08
C ASP A 56 -37.22 -5.02 54.28
N ASP A 57 -38.27 -4.72 53.52
CA ASP A 57 -38.48 -3.66 52.55
C ASP A 57 -38.37 -2.22 53.12
N ASP A 58 -38.33 -1.28 52.17
CA ASP A 58 -38.95 0.06 52.16
C ASP A 58 -38.07 1.29 51.90
N ASP A 59 -38.76 2.20 51.21
CA ASP A 59 -38.44 3.47 50.57
C ASP A 59 -37.93 4.61 51.49
N ASP A 60 -37.49 5.67 50.80
CA ASP A 60 -37.53 7.09 51.18
C ASP A 60 -36.43 7.74 52.05
N SER A 61 -35.60 8.52 51.36
CA SER A 61 -35.51 10.00 51.46
C SER A 61 -34.83 10.72 52.67
N VAL A 62 -33.93 11.64 52.30
CA VAL A 62 -33.49 12.92 52.93
C VAL A 62 -32.83 12.94 54.32
N GLY A 63 -31.63 13.55 54.41
CA GLY A 63 -31.27 14.41 55.56
C GLY A 63 -29.81 14.45 56.03
N GLY A 64 -29.10 15.52 55.64
CA GLY A 64 -28.02 16.29 56.34
C GLY A 64 -27.15 15.71 57.48
N GLY A 65 -25.84 15.90 57.34
CA GLY A 65 -24.84 15.84 58.43
C GLY A 65 -23.45 16.29 57.96
N GLU A 66 -22.78 17.12 58.77
CA GLU A 66 -21.71 18.06 58.43
C GLU A 66 -20.25 17.50 58.38
N GLN A 67 -19.43 18.15 57.52
CA GLN A 67 -17.97 18.45 57.50
C GLN A 67 -17.09 18.00 58.70
N ASN A 68 -15.79 17.63 58.63
CA ASN A 68 -14.59 17.91 57.78
C ASN A 68 -13.39 17.10 58.37
N PRO A 69 -12.11 17.17 57.91
CA PRO A 69 -11.54 17.32 56.56
C PRO A 69 -10.38 16.32 56.26
N THR A 70 -10.00 16.15 54.98
CA THR A 70 -8.66 15.66 54.59
C THR A 70 -8.07 16.58 53.50
N PRO A 71 -6.74 16.74 53.45
CA PRO A 71 -6.10 17.99 53.04
C PRO A 71 -6.18 18.28 51.54
N GLU A 72 -6.46 19.55 51.20
CA GLU A 72 -6.23 20.12 49.88
C GLU A 72 -4.74 20.05 49.52
N VAL A 73 -4.44 19.42 48.37
CA VAL A 73 -3.19 19.65 47.64
C VAL A 73 -3.54 20.54 46.44
N PRO A 74 -3.05 21.80 46.38
CA PRO A 74 -3.28 22.66 45.23
C PRO A 74 -2.34 22.24 44.10
N GLY A 75 -2.87 21.50 43.13
CA GLY A 75 -2.17 21.16 41.90
C GLY A 75 -3.07 21.50 40.71
N GLY A 76 -2.89 22.70 40.16
CA GLY A 76 -3.52 23.12 38.91
C GLY A 76 -3.08 22.24 37.75
N GLY A 77 -3.78 21.13 37.56
CA GLY A 77 -3.82 20.42 36.30
C GLY A 77 -4.92 21.05 35.46
N THR A 78 -4.54 21.75 34.40
CA THR A 78 -5.46 21.95 33.27
C THR A 78 -5.84 20.57 32.77
N GLU A 79 -7.00 20.07 33.19
CA GLU A 79 -7.62 18.88 32.60
C GLU A 79 -7.68 19.12 31.09
N THR A 80 -6.88 18.36 30.36
CA THR A 80 -6.99 18.34 28.91
C THR A 80 -8.39 17.81 28.61
N PRO A 81 -9.27 18.55 27.92
CA PRO A 81 -10.64 18.12 27.71
C PRO A 81 -10.62 16.75 27.04
N THR A 82 -11.26 15.76 27.66
CA THR A 82 -11.44 14.46 27.03
C THR A 82 -12.22 14.70 25.73
N PRO A 83 -11.71 14.31 24.55
CA PRO A 83 -12.42 14.52 23.29
C PRO A 83 -13.83 13.91 23.38
N ALA A 84 -14.83 14.68 23.00
CA ALA A 84 -16.21 14.17 22.96
C ALA A 84 -16.25 12.90 22.07
N PRO A 85 -16.96 11.84 22.49
CA PRO A 85 -17.08 10.63 21.69
C PRO A 85 -17.66 10.98 20.32
N LEU A 86 -17.02 10.51 19.25
CA LEU A 86 -17.55 10.67 17.89
C LEU A 86 -18.93 10.01 17.81
N LYS A 87 -19.99 10.79 17.56
CA LYS A 87 -21.32 10.25 17.30
C LYS A 87 -21.47 9.98 15.81
N LEU A 88 -21.69 8.71 15.45
CA LEU A 88 -22.02 8.33 14.07
C LEU A 88 -23.41 8.88 13.70
N GLY A 89 -23.51 9.58 12.58
CA GLY A 89 -24.72 10.28 12.14
C GLY A 89 -25.72 9.45 11.34
N PHE A 90 -25.56 8.12 11.33
CA PHE A 90 -26.39 7.19 10.56
C PHE A 90 -26.59 5.89 11.34
N ASP A 91 -27.68 5.20 11.07
CA ASP A 91 -27.93 3.86 11.61
C ASP A 91 -27.16 2.81 10.83
N SER A 92 -26.60 1.84 11.55
CA SER A 92 -25.93 0.69 10.93
C SER A 92 -26.92 -0.15 10.13
N LEU A 93 -26.48 -0.61 8.96
CA LEU A 93 -27.28 -1.46 8.09
C LEU A 93 -27.06 -2.95 8.42
N PRO A 94 -28.08 -3.81 8.24
CA PRO A 94 -27.88 -5.25 8.28
C PRO A 94 -27.04 -5.71 7.08
N THR A 95 -26.37 -6.86 7.21
CA THR A 95 -25.71 -7.52 6.09
C THR A 95 -26.72 -7.87 4.99
N SER A 96 -26.34 -7.69 3.72
CA SER A 96 -27.18 -8.00 2.56
C SER A 96 -26.37 -8.74 1.49
N MET A 97 -27.05 -9.59 0.70
CA MET A 97 -26.51 -10.22 -0.51
C MET A 97 -27.15 -9.68 -1.79
N THR A 98 -27.81 -8.52 -1.71
CA THR A 98 -28.34 -7.84 -2.90
C THR A 98 -27.19 -7.39 -3.79
N ASP A 99 -27.30 -7.64 -5.10
CA ASP A 99 -26.37 -7.13 -6.12
C ASP A 99 -26.60 -5.63 -6.39
N ALA A 100 -26.38 -4.81 -5.36
CA ALA A 100 -26.53 -3.35 -5.40
C ALA A 100 -25.75 -2.68 -4.26
N CYS A 101 -25.46 -1.38 -4.40
CA CYS A 101 -24.99 -0.57 -3.29
C CYS A 101 -26.15 -0.18 -2.38
N VAL A 102 -26.21 -0.76 -1.17
CA VAL A 102 -27.22 -0.42 -0.15
C VAL A 102 -26.65 0.65 0.78
N VAL A 103 -27.37 1.77 0.93
CA VAL A 103 -26.92 2.93 1.73
C VAL A 103 -27.94 3.29 2.82
N PRO A 104 -27.52 3.95 3.93
CA PRO A 104 -28.43 4.38 4.99
C PRO A 104 -29.53 5.34 4.50
N GLN A 105 -30.61 5.45 5.27
CA GLN A 105 -31.69 6.40 4.97
C GLN A 105 -31.14 7.83 4.85
N GLY A 106 -31.55 8.55 3.79
CA GLY A 106 -31.08 9.90 3.49
C GLY A 106 -29.83 9.97 2.60
N TYR A 107 -29.20 8.82 2.28
CA TYR A 107 -28.06 8.74 1.37
C TYR A 107 -28.47 8.25 -0.02
N VAL A 108 -27.66 8.60 -1.03
CA VAL A 108 -27.80 8.12 -2.41
C VAL A 108 -26.41 7.76 -2.94
N ALA A 109 -26.31 6.64 -3.65
CA ALA A 109 -25.10 6.24 -4.36
C ALA A 109 -25.28 6.48 -5.88
N HIS A 110 -24.23 7.01 -6.52
CA HIS A 110 -24.19 7.21 -7.97
C HIS A 110 -22.91 6.60 -8.53
N VAL A 111 -23.04 5.91 -9.67
CA VAL A 111 -21.90 5.51 -10.48
C VAL A 111 -21.29 6.77 -11.09
N PHE A 112 -19.98 6.96 -10.90
CA PHE A 112 -19.29 8.18 -11.30
C PHE A 112 -18.46 7.99 -12.58
N ALA A 113 -17.41 7.17 -12.52
CA ALA A 113 -16.50 6.90 -13.64
C ALA A 113 -16.16 5.42 -13.67
N PRO A 114 -17.03 4.55 -14.23
CA PRO A 114 -16.76 3.11 -14.32
C PRO A 114 -15.60 2.81 -15.29
N TRP A 115 -15.09 1.57 -15.25
CA TRP A 115 -14.11 1.07 -16.21
C TRP A 115 -14.50 1.41 -17.66
N GLY A 116 -13.52 1.89 -18.44
CA GLY A 116 -13.71 2.26 -19.84
C GLY A 116 -14.34 3.63 -20.07
N THR A 117 -14.65 4.40 -19.01
CA THR A 117 -15.06 5.81 -19.16
C THR A 117 -13.97 6.58 -19.91
N PRO A 118 -14.24 7.15 -21.10
CA PRO A 118 -13.26 7.92 -21.85
C PRO A 118 -12.82 9.17 -21.08
N LEU A 119 -11.52 9.45 -21.10
CA LEU A 119 -10.93 10.65 -20.50
C LEU A 119 -10.75 11.78 -21.52
N ASN A 120 -10.75 11.42 -22.81
CA ASN A 120 -10.58 12.32 -23.94
C ASN A 120 -11.16 11.68 -25.20
N ASP A 121 -11.21 12.46 -26.29
CA ASP A 121 -11.79 12.04 -27.56
C ASP A 121 -10.93 11.03 -28.35
N ASN A 122 -9.75 10.64 -27.84
CA ASN A 122 -8.94 9.58 -28.44
C ASN A 122 -9.41 8.17 -28.03
N ALA A 123 -10.36 8.05 -27.10
CA ALA A 123 -11.01 6.80 -26.76
C ALA A 123 -12.46 6.76 -27.25
N GLN A 124 -12.85 5.63 -27.82
CA GLN A 124 -14.26 5.29 -28.03
C GLN A 124 -14.97 5.04 -26.69
N PRO A 125 -16.31 5.20 -26.63
CA PRO A 125 -17.10 4.76 -25.48
C PRO A 125 -16.84 3.29 -25.13
N TRP A 126 -16.99 2.96 -23.84
CA TRP A 126 -16.86 1.58 -23.37
C TRP A 126 -17.82 0.64 -24.11
N ASP A 127 -17.29 -0.50 -24.58
CA ASP A 127 -18.03 -1.55 -25.26
C ASP A 127 -18.06 -2.82 -24.39
N GLN A 128 -19.27 -3.21 -23.97
CA GLN A 128 -19.53 -4.42 -23.19
C GLN A 128 -19.07 -5.72 -23.86
N ASN A 129 -18.90 -5.72 -25.18
CA ASN A 129 -18.43 -6.90 -25.92
C ASN A 129 -16.90 -6.96 -26.01
N GLY A 130 -16.18 -6.04 -25.37
CA GLY A 130 -14.73 -6.05 -25.32
C GLY A 130 -14.04 -5.59 -26.61
N ASN A 131 -14.71 -4.87 -27.52
CA ASN A 131 -14.10 -4.44 -28.80
C ASN A 131 -13.20 -3.19 -28.70
N ASN A 132 -13.14 -2.52 -27.55
CA ASN A 132 -12.24 -1.38 -27.37
C ASN A 132 -10.77 -1.78 -27.66
N THR A 133 -10.01 -0.90 -28.28
CA THR A 133 -8.60 -1.08 -28.64
C THR A 133 -7.68 -0.78 -27.47
N SER A 134 -6.41 -1.16 -27.58
CA SER A 134 -5.35 -0.79 -26.67
C SER A 134 -5.17 0.73 -26.55
N ASN A 135 -5.45 1.48 -27.62
CA ASN A 135 -5.48 2.95 -27.60
C ASN A 135 -6.67 3.50 -26.81
N ASP A 136 -7.85 2.88 -26.93
CA ASP A 136 -9.01 3.28 -26.11
C ASP A 136 -8.71 3.06 -24.62
N LEU A 137 -8.09 1.94 -24.26
CA LEU A 137 -7.69 1.65 -22.88
C LEU A 137 -6.57 2.57 -22.38
N LEU A 138 -5.73 3.11 -23.26
CA LEU A 138 -4.74 4.13 -22.90
C LEU A 138 -5.39 5.49 -22.57
N ASN A 139 -6.62 5.72 -23.02
CA ASN A 139 -7.33 7.00 -22.95
C ASN A 139 -8.66 6.93 -22.18
N SER A 140 -8.88 5.85 -21.42
CA SER A 140 -10.07 5.64 -20.59
C SER A 140 -9.70 5.18 -19.19
N MET A 141 -10.67 5.11 -18.29
CA MET A 141 -10.50 4.48 -16.98
C MET A 141 -10.09 3.01 -17.12
N GLY A 142 -9.12 2.57 -16.32
CA GLY A 142 -8.64 1.19 -16.31
C GLY A 142 -9.60 0.24 -15.59
N MET A 143 -9.17 -1.00 -15.39
CA MET A 143 -10.00 -2.05 -14.80
C MET A 143 -9.70 -2.21 -13.30
N HIS A 144 -10.71 -2.65 -12.52
CA HIS A 144 -10.59 -2.89 -11.07
C HIS A 144 -10.01 -1.69 -10.31
N HIS A 145 -10.84 -0.66 -10.17
CA HIS A 145 -10.49 0.56 -9.43
C HIS A 145 -10.17 0.20 -7.98
N ASP A 146 -9.12 0.80 -7.43
CA ASP A 146 -8.68 0.55 -6.06
C ASP A 146 -8.35 1.88 -5.35
N GLY A 147 -7.19 2.01 -4.71
CA GLY A 147 -6.77 3.20 -3.98
C GLY A 147 -6.95 4.49 -4.77
N MET A 148 -7.40 5.53 -4.09
CA MET A 148 -7.71 6.82 -4.73
C MET A 148 -7.57 8.00 -3.78
N HIS A 149 -7.31 9.19 -4.34
CA HIS A 149 -7.26 10.43 -3.57
C HIS A 149 -7.69 11.64 -4.39
N PHE A 150 -8.43 12.56 -3.76
CA PHE A 150 -8.89 13.82 -4.35
C PHE A 150 -7.93 14.96 -3.99
N PHE A 151 -7.45 15.66 -5.01
CA PHE A 151 -6.55 16.80 -4.92
C PHE A 151 -7.30 18.06 -5.37
N PRO A 152 -7.57 19.03 -4.50
CA PRO A 152 -8.33 20.22 -4.87
C PRO A 152 -7.56 21.07 -5.90
N ILE A 153 -8.25 21.61 -6.89
CA ILE A 153 -7.72 22.68 -7.74
C ILE A 153 -8.04 23.99 -7.03
N GLU A 154 -7.02 24.82 -6.78
CA GLU A 154 -7.18 26.13 -6.13
C GLU A 154 -7.94 26.07 -4.78
N GLY A 155 -7.77 24.98 -4.03
CA GLY A 155 -8.45 24.77 -2.74
C GLY A 155 -9.95 24.47 -2.86
N SER A 156 -10.48 24.23 -4.06
CA SER A 156 -11.88 23.95 -4.30
C SER A 156 -12.33 22.61 -3.71
N SER A 157 -13.48 22.63 -3.02
CA SER A 157 -14.16 21.41 -2.55
C SER A 157 -15.11 20.81 -3.59
N THR A 158 -15.23 21.42 -4.76
CA THR A 158 -16.15 20.99 -5.83
C THR A 158 -15.47 20.81 -7.18
N GLU A 159 -14.16 21.00 -7.25
CA GLU A 159 -13.37 20.82 -8.47
C GLU A 159 -11.95 20.43 -8.09
N GLY A 160 -11.41 19.43 -8.77
CA GLY A 160 -10.10 18.91 -8.44
C GLY A 160 -9.66 17.78 -9.34
N LEU A 161 -8.58 17.13 -8.93
CA LEU A 161 -8.02 15.97 -9.61
C LEU A 161 -8.26 14.74 -8.75
N LEU A 162 -8.87 13.71 -9.31
CA LEU A 162 -8.98 12.42 -8.67
C LEU A 162 -7.90 11.50 -9.25
N ALA A 163 -6.98 11.04 -8.41
CA ALA A 163 -6.06 9.97 -8.75
C ALA A 163 -6.68 8.64 -8.36
N VAL A 164 -6.69 7.65 -9.26
CA VAL A 164 -7.33 6.34 -9.05
C VAL A 164 -6.44 5.23 -9.58
N ASN A 165 -6.18 4.22 -8.76
CA ASN A 165 -5.45 3.01 -9.12
C ASN A 165 -6.32 2.00 -9.88
N HIS A 166 -5.67 1.16 -10.67
CA HIS A 166 -6.26 0.05 -11.44
C HIS A 166 -5.40 -1.20 -11.22
N GLU A 167 -5.88 -2.09 -10.35
CA GLU A 167 -5.07 -3.12 -9.70
C GLU A 167 -4.84 -4.35 -10.60
N TYR A 168 -5.86 -4.82 -11.29
CA TYR A 168 -5.74 -6.02 -12.12
C TYR A 168 -6.72 -5.99 -13.28
N ILE A 169 -6.74 -7.07 -14.05
CA ILE A 169 -7.66 -7.27 -15.16
C ILE A 169 -8.37 -8.62 -15.07
N ASP A 170 -9.55 -8.67 -15.66
CA ASP A 170 -10.20 -9.91 -16.08
C ASP A 170 -10.07 -10.02 -17.62
N GLN A 171 -9.19 -10.91 -18.09
CA GLN A 171 -8.95 -11.11 -19.53
C GLN A 171 -10.20 -11.62 -20.27
N ALA A 172 -11.11 -12.34 -19.59
CA ALA A 172 -12.32 -12.85 -20.20
C ALA A 172 -13.32 -11.73 -20.50
N ALA A 173 -13.39 -10.72 -19.63
CA ALA A 173 -14.22 -9.53 -19.85
C ALA A 173 -13.55 -8.50 -20.77
N LEU A 174 -12.21 -8.45 -20.79
CA LEU A 174 -11.48 -7.45 -21.57
C LEU A 174 -11.51 -7.73 -23.08
N HIS A 175 -11.62 -9.00 -23.50
CA HIS A 175 -11.52 -9.40 -24.92
C HIS A 175 -12.80 -10.10 -25.38
N PRO A 176 -13.24 -9.92 -26.65
CA PRO A 176 -14.49 -10.50 -27.13
C PRO A 176 -14.57 -12.04 -27.03
N ASN A 177 -13.42 -12.72 -27.12
CA ASN A 177 -13.31 -14.17 -27.04
C ASN A 177 -12.51 -14.62 -25.80
N GLY A 178 -12.34 -13.74 -24.82
CA GLY A 178 -11.33 -13.91 -23.77
C GLY A 178 -9.90 -13.91 -24.32
N PRO A 179 -8.90 -14.29 -23.51
CA PRO A 179 -7.50 -14.31 -23.94
C PRO A 179 -7.25 -15.36 -25.02
N THR A 180 -6.73 -14.96 -26.19
CA THR A 180 -6.51 -15.89 -27.32
C THR A 180 -5.03 -16.21 -27.53
N LEU A 181 -4.76 -17.31 -28.26
CA LEU A 181 -3.42 -17.71 -28.68
C LEU A 181 -3.39 -17.93 -30.20
N VAL A 182 -2.38 -17.37 -30.86
CA VAL A 182 -2.07 -17.62 -32.27
C VAL A 182 -0.69 -18.27 -32.34
N ALA A 183 -0.61 -19.50 -32.85
CA ALA A 183 0.62 -20.29 -32.87
C ALA A 183 1.32 -20.38 -31.49
N GLY A 184 0.53 -20.46 -30.41
CA GLY A 184 1.03 -20.57 -29.04
C GLY A 184 1.47 -19.24 -28.39
N LYS A 185 1.21 -18.10 -29.01
CA LYS A 185 1.55 -16.76 -28.49
C LYS A 185 0.32 -15.87 -28.32
N ARG A 186 0.33 -14.98 -27.32
CA ARG A 186 -0.70 -13.94 -27.19
C ARG A 186 -0.57 -12.90 -28.32
N PRO A 187 -1.68 -12.47 -28.96
CA PRO A 187 -1.64 -11.38 -29.93
C PRO A 187 -1.17 -10.06 -29.31
N ALA A 188 -0.37 -9.28 -30.03
CA ALA A 188 0.21 -8.03 -29.52
C ALA A 188 -0.83 -7.00 -29.09
N GLU A 189 -1.95 -6.89 -29.80
CA GLU A 189 -3.03 -5.97 -29.46
C GLU A 189 -3.73 -6.33 -28.14
N GLU A 190 -3.97 -7.62 -27.89
CA GLU A 190 -4.54 -8.06 -26.61
C GLU A 190 -3.59 -7.71 -25.45
N VAL A 191 -2.30 -7.98 -25.60
CA VAL A 191 -1.31 -7.67 -24.55
C VAL A 191 -1.17 -6.17 -24.30
N ARG A 192 -1.15 -5.33 -25.34
CA ARG A 192 -1.13 -3.86 -25.18
C ARG A 192 -2.38 -3.36 -24.47
N LYS A 193 -3.55 -3.92 -24.81
CA LYS A 193 -4.81 -3.58 -24.13
C LYS A 193 -4.78 -3.93 -22.64
N GLU A 194 -4.26 -5.11 -22.31
CA GLU A 194 -4.08 -5.57 -20.92
C GLU A 194 -3.09 -4.70 -20.13
N ILE A 195 -1.95 -4.36 -20.74
CA ILE A 195 -0.96 -3.43 -20.17
C ILE A 195 -1.57 -2.06 -19.89
N ASN A 196 -2.39 -1.55 -20.82
CA ASN A 196 -3.04 -0.24 -20.70
C ASN A 196 -4.27 -0.25 -19.78
N ALA A 197 -4.77 -1.41 -19.37
CA ALA A 197 -5.87 -1.51 -18.40
C ALA A 197 -5.41 -1.41 -16.94
N HIS A 198 -4.11 -1.59 -16.66
CA HIS A 198 -3.49 -1.43 -15.34
C HIS A 198 -3.01 0.01 -15.08
N GLY A 199 -2.63 0.31 -13.83
CA GLY A 199 -1.87 1.50 -13.50
C GLY A 199 -2.68 2.54 -12.73
N VAL A 200 -2.59 3.81 -13.12
CA VAL A 200 -3.26 4.94 -12.46
C VAL A 200 -3.95 5.83 -13.51
N ALA A 201 -5.10 6.37 -13.19
CA ALA A 201 -5.69 7.50 -13.90
C ALA A 201 -5.68 8.75 -13.02
N ILE A 202 -5.27 9.88 -13.60
CA ILE A 202 -5.56 11.21 -13.07
C ILE A 202 -6.75 11.74 -13.88
N LEU A 203 -7.82 12.13 -13.19
CA LEU A 203 -9.02 12.69 -13.79
C LEU A 203 -9.23 14.10 -13.25
N HIS A 204 -9.47 15.06 -14.12
CA HIS A 204 -10.08 16.31 -13.71
C HIS A 204 -11.58 16.08 -13.49
N VAL A 205 -12.05 16.38 -12.28
CA VAL A 205 -13.43 16.16 -11.86
C VAL A 205 -14.05 17.45 -11.33
N ARG A 206 -15.32 17.69 -11.64
CA ARG A 206 -16.08 18.85 -11.16
C ARG A 206 -17.47 18.43 -10.72
N ARG A 207 -17.95 19.02 -9.62
CA ARG A 207 -19.31 18.84 -9.12
C ARG A 207 -20.22 19.91 -9.70
N GLU A 208 -21.17 19.49 -10.52
CA GLU A 208 -22.16 20.35 -11.18
C GLU A 208 -23.56 19.82 -10.88
N ASN A 209 -24.48 20.70 -10.48
CA ASN A 209 -25.87 20.33 -10.14
C ASN A 209 -25.96 19.16 -9.13
N GLY A 210 -25.04 19.12 -8.16
CA GLY A 210 -24.97 18.08 -7.13
C GLY A 210 -24.37 16.75 -7.58
N ARG A 211 -23.91 16.60 -8.83
CA ARG A 211 -23.25 15.38 -9.33
C ARG A 211 -21.80 15.65 -9.73
N TRP A 212 -20.93 14.69 -9.45
CA TRP A 212 -19.56 14.71 -9.96
C TRP A 212 -19.55 14.26 -11.42
N ASN A 213 -18.80 14.97 -12.25
CA ASN A 213 -18.57 14.67 -13.66
C ASN A 213 -17.07 14.67 -13.94
N VAL A 214 -16.62 13.81 -14.87
CA VAL A 214 -15.28 13.88 -15.45
C VAL A 214 -15.26 15.01 -16.48
N VAL A 215 -14.28 15.91 -16.37
CA VAL A 215 -14.08 16.99 -17.34
C VAL A 215 -13.33 16.41 -18.55
N ASN A 216 -14.07 16.09 -19.61
CA ASN A 216 -13.51 15.48 -20.83
C ASN A 216 -12.44 16.39 -21.47
N ASN A 217 -11.43 15.78 -22.10
CA ASN A 217 -10.30 16.48 -22.75
C ASN A 217 -9.52 17.44 -21.85
N SER A 218 -9.62 17.31 -20.53
CA SER A 218 -8.82 18.14 -19.65
C SER A 218 -7.33 17.83 -19.82
N ARG A 219 -6.50 18.87 -19.85
CA ARG A 219 -5.03 18.74 -19.85
C ARG A 219 -4.47 17.90 -18.69
N TYR A 220 -5.22 17.76 -17.60
CA TYR A 220 -4.80 16.96 -16.44
C TYR A 220 -5.13 15.47 -16.60
N ASN A 221 -6.05 15.12 -17.51
CA ASN A 221 -6.45 13.73 -17.70
C ASN A 221 -5.27 12.93 -18.23
N ARG A 222 -4.87 11.89 -17.50
CA ARG A 222 -3.66 11.13 -17.82
C ARG A 222 -3.75 9.70 -17.33
N ARG A 223 -3.25 8.77 -18.14
CA ARG A 223 -2.99 7.39 -17.73
C ARG A 223 -1.50 7.18 -17.49
N PHE A 224 -1.20 6.56 -16.35
CA PHE A 224 0.05 5.87 -16.11
C PHE A 224 -0.28 4.38 -16.21
N THR A 225 0.41 3.63 -17.06
CA THR A 225 0.11 2.21 -17.33
C THR A 225 1.32 1.34 -17.03
N SER A 226 1.17 0.03 -17.21
CA SER A 226 2.29 -0.91 -17.17
C SER A 226 3.34 -0.65 -18.27
N ALA A 227 3.13 0.30 -19.20
CA ALA A 227 4.09 0.70 -20.23
C ALA A 227 4.63 2.15 -20.08
N THR A 228 4.15 2.95 -19.13
CA THR A 228 4.60 4.34 -18.98
C THR A 228 6.05 4.41 -18.50
N ALA A 229 6.92 5.16 -19.17
CA ALA A 229 8.28 5.38 -18.69
C ALA A 229 8.30 6.16 -17.37
N MET A 230 9.06 5.67 -16.39
CA MET A 230 9.14 6.22 -15.04
C MET A 230 10.60 6.35 -14.59
N LYS A 231 10.86 7.31 -13.71
CA LYS A 231 12.16 7.46 -13.06
C LYS A 231 12.28 6.43 -11.93
N LEU A 232 13.49 5.92 -11.74
CA LEU A 232 13.86 5.13 -10.57
C LEU A 232 14.78 5.97 -9.69
N ALA A 233 14.35 6.31 -8.48
CA ALA A 233 15.08 7.18 -7.56
C ALA A 233 15.33 6.50 -6.20
N GLY A 234 16.23 7.06 -5.40
CA GLY A 234 16.70 6.46 -4.15
C GLY A 234 17.85 5.45 -4.36
N PRO A 235 18.22 4.67 -3.32
CA PRO A 235 19.48 3.93 -3.27
C PRO A 235 19.65 2.82 -4.33
N VAL A 236 18.55 2.29 -4.89
CA VAL A 236 18.63 1.24 -5.93
C VAL A 236 18.76 1.84 -7.33
N GLY A 237 18.24 3.05 -7.55
CA GLY A 237 18.30 3.72 -8.85
C GLY A 237 19.74 3.98 -9.30
N GLY A 238 20.07 3.60 -10.52
CA GLY A 238 21.41 3.75 -11.10
C GLY A 238 22.39 2.61 -10.81
N THR A 239 21.97 1.59 -10.05
CA THR A 239 22.80 0.42 -9.73
C THR A 239 22.72 -0.68 -10.80
N ASP A 240 23.60 -1.67 -10.72
CA ASP A 240 23.59 -2.82 -11.63
C ASP A 240 22.34 -3.70 -11.48
N TRP A 241 21.61 -3.62 -10.36
CA TRP A 241 20.39 -4.39 -10.09
C TRP A 241 19.22 -4.08 -11.02
N VAL A 242 19.26 -2.93 -11.69
CA VAL A 242 18.13 -2.35 -12.44
C VAL A 242 18.51 -1.93 -13.85
N LYS A 243 19.71 -2.31 -14.31
CA LYS A 243 20.10 -2.16 -15.72
C LYS A 243 19.32 -3.14 -16.58
N THR A 244 18.79 -2.64 -17.69
CA THR A 244 18.09 -3.42 -18.73
C THR A 244 18.44 -2.85 -20.11
N PRO A 245 18.09 -3.51 -21.23
CA PRO A 245 18.20 -2.91 -22.55
C PRO A 245 17.46 -1.56 -22.68
N PHE A 246 16.36 -1.39 -21.94
CA PHE A 246 15.60 -0.13 -21.91
C PHE A 246 16.27 0.96 -21.07
N SER A 247 16.90 0.58 -19.95
CA SER A 247 17.64 1.51 -19.10
C SER A 247 19.06 1.01 -18.83
N PRO A 248 20.02 1.18 -19.76
CA PRO A 248 21.38 0.69 -19.59
C PRO A 248 22.14 1.33 -18.42
N ASN A 249 21.67 2.50 -17.95
CA ASN A 249 22.21 3.18 -16.78
C ASN A 249 21.39 2.94 -15.50
N GLY A 250 20.31 2.15 -15.56
CA GLY A 250 19.49 1.79 -14.39
C GLY A 250 18.70 2.94 -13.75
N THR A 251 18.50 4.06 -14.45
CA THR A 251 17.84 5.26 -13.89
C THR A 251 16.34 5.33 -14.20
N GLN A 252 15.84 4.42 -15.04
CA GLN A 252 14.45 4.40 -15.50
C GLN A 252 13.91 2.97 -15.53
N VAL A 253 12.59 2.86 -15.46
CA VAL A 253 11.84 1.61 -15.62
C VAL A 253 10.59 1.89 -16.44
N ARG A 254 10.03 0.85 -17.06
CA ARG A 254 8.81 0.98 -17.86
C ARG A 254 7.61 0.40 -17.12
N GLY A 255 6.81 1.30 -16.57
CA GLY A 255 5.47 1.03 -16.05
C GLY A 255 5.35 0.95 -14.55
N THR A 256 4.10 1.00 -14.12
CA THR A 256 3.66 0.59 -12.79
C THR A 256 2.54 -0.42 -12.92
N ASN A 257 2.49 -1.40 -12.03
CA ASN A 257 1.61 -2.55 -12.18
C ASN A 257 1.06 -3.02 -10.84
N ASN A 258 -0.12 -3.62 -10.88
CA ASN A 258 -0.80 -4.10 -9.69
C ASN A 258 -0.91 -3.05 -8.58
N ASN A 259 -1.40 -1.88 -9.00
CA ASN A 259 -1.59 -0.71 -8.17
C ASN A 259 -2.78 -0.94 -7.23
N CYS A 260 -2.52 -1.21 -5.96
CA CYS A 260 -3.52 -1.61 -4.96
C CYS A 260 -4.12 -0.37 -4.25
N GLY A 261 -3.95 -0.24 -2.93
CA GLY A 261 -4.28 0.95 -2.17
C GLY A 261 -3.34 2.13 -2.47
N ASN A 262 -3.44 3.18 -1.66
CA ASN A 262 -2.77 4.44 -1.97
C ASN A 262 -2.17 5.15 -0.76
N GLY A 263 -1.49 6.24 -1.07
CA GLY A 263 -1.09 7.29 -0.16
C GLY A 263 -1.15 8.65 -0.84
N TYR A 264 -0.90 9.70 -0.07
CA TYR A 264 -0.70 11.06 -0.55
C TYR A 264 0.27 11.76 0.37
N THR A 265 0.93 12.80 -0.13
CA THR A 265 1.99 13.49 0.63
C THR A 265 1.49 14.84 1.13
N PRO A 266 2.08 15.38 2.21
CA PRO A 266 1.73 16.73 2.69
C PRO A 266 2.14 17.85 1.71
N TRP A 267 2.86 17.53 0.63
CA TRP A 267 3.19 18.46 -0.47
C TRP A 267 2.35 18.24 -1.74
N GLY A 268 1.29 17.42 -1.66
CA GLY A 268 0.28 17.33 -2.71
C GLY A 268 0.64 16.41 -3.88
N THR A 269 1.47 15.40 -3.67
CA THR A 269 1.65 14.29 -4.62
C THR A 269 0.85 13.06 -4.21
N TYR A 270 0.52 12.24 -5.20
CA TYR A 270 -0.12 10.95 -5.03
C TYR A 270 0.94 9.85 -4.91
N ILE A 271 0.69 8.86 -4.04
CA ILE A 271 1.49 7.66 -3.93
C ILE A 271 0.62 6.47 -4.32
N THR A 272 1.02 5.74 -5.35
CA THR A 272 0.43 4.45 -5.72
C THR A 272 1.34 3.31 -5.28
N ALA A 273 0.75 2.17 -4.94
CA ALA A 273 1.43 1.05 -4.31
C ALA A 273 1.42 -0.19 -5.22
N GLU A 274 2.61 -0.67 -5.60
CA GLU A 274 2.73 -1.91 -6.38
C GLU A 274 2.70 -3.13 -5.44
N GLU A 275 1.68 -3.97 -5.59
CA GLU A 275 1.38 -5.05 -4.65
C GLU A 275 1.68 -6.43 -5.28
N ASN A 276 0.73 -6.99 -6.05
CA ASN A 276 0.85 -8.31 -6.68
C ASN A 276 1.62 -8.35 -8.02
N TRP A 277 2.60 -7.46 -8.22
CA TRP A 277 3.33 -7.25 -9.48
C TRP A 277 4.18 -8.46 -9.92
N ALA A 278 4.71 -9.24 -8.98
CA ALA A 278 5.65 -10.34 -9.27
C ALA A 278 5.01 -11.44 -10.14
N ALA A 279 3.68 -11.59 -10.06
CA ALA A 279 2.94 -12.58 -10.84
C ALA A 279 2.94 -12.29 -12.35
N CYS A 280 3.20 -11.05 -12.76
CA CYS A 280 3.28 -10.69 -14.18
C CYS A 280 4.60 -11.13 -14.85
N PHE A 281 5.58 -11.56 -14.07
CA PHE A 281 6.90 -11.96 -14.56
C PHE A 281 7.12 -13.47 -14.46
N VAL A 282 7.97 -13.99 -15.34
CA VAL A 282 8.43 -15.38 -15.31
C VAL A 282 9.95 -15.46 -15.37
N ASN A 283 10.51 -16.43 -14.64
CA ASN A 283 11.90 -16.86 -14.79
C ASN A 283 11.92 -18.40 -14.83
N THR A 284 12.19 -18.95 -16.02
CA THR A 284 12.23 -20.40 -16.26
C THR A 284 13.59 -21.01 -15.98
N GLY A 285 14.59 -20.19 -15.66
CA GLY A 285 15.91 -20.62 -15.23
C GLY A 285 16.04 -20.73 -13.70
N THR A 286 17.25 -20.48 -13.20
CA THR A 286 17.51 -20.44 -11.76
C THR A 286 17.10 -19.09 -11.20
N ARG A 287 16.04 -19.05 -10.39
CA ARG A 287 15.61 -17.84 -9.69
C ARG A 287 16.55 -17.48 -8.54
N PRO A 288 17.11 -16.27 -8.46
CA PRO A 288 17.85 -15.80 -7.29
C PRO A 288 16.93 -15.65 -6.06
N ALA A 289 17.54 -15.54 -4.86
CA ALA A 289 16.81 -15.54 -3.59
C ALA A 289 15.73 -14.44 -3.51
N HIS A 290 16.05 -13.22 -3.94
CA HIS A 290 15.11 -12.09 -3.94
C HIS A 290 13.89 -12.34 -4.84
N GLN A 291 14.06 -12.99 -6.00
CA GLN A 291 12.93 -13.36 -6.87
C GLN A 291 12.04 -14.45 -6.25
N ARG A 292 12.63 -15.41 -5.53
CA ARG A 292 11.85 -16.44 -4.82
C ARG A 292 11.03 -15.83 -3.67
N ARG A 293 11.59 -14.89 -2.90
CA ARG A 293 10.90 -14.26 -1.75
C ARG A 293 9.70 -13.40 -2.16
N VAL A 294 9.81 -12.67 -3.26
CA VAL A 294 8.70 -11.87 -3.82
C VAL A 294 7.74 -12.68 -4.70
N GLY A 295 8.12 -13.90 -5.09
CA GLY A 295 7.21 -14.84 -5.73
C GLY A 295 7.15 -14.81 -7.26
N VAL A 296 8.22 -14.39 -7.93
CA VAL A 296 8.35 -14.50 -9.40
C VAL A 296 8.12 -15.95 -9.85
N SER A 297 7.29 -16.16 -10.86
CA SER A 297 6.89 -17.50 -11.31
C SER A 297 8.09 -18.34 -11.79
N ALA A 298 8.13 -19.62 -11.39
CA ALA A 298 8.96 -20.66 -12.01
C ALA A 298 8.20 -21.50 -13.04
N GLY A 299 6.91 -21.18 -13.27
CA GLY A 299 6.10 -21.83 -14.27
C GLY A 299 6.56 -21.50 -15.69
N PRO A 300 5.91 -22.10 -16.71
CA PRO A 300 6.27 -21.85 -18.11
C PRO A 300 5.92 -20.43 -18.58
N ALA A 301 5.08 -19.71 -17.83
CA ALA A 301 4.62 -18.37 -18.18
C ALA A 301 4.29 -17.52 -16.94
N GLY A 302 4.20 -16.21 -17.14
CA GLY A 302 3.63 -15.25 -16.19
C GLY A 302 2.10 -15.35 -16.15
N ARG A 303 1.46 -14.67 -15.18
CA ARG A 303 0.00 -14.71 -14.97
C ARG A 303 -0.80 -14.45 -16.24
N TYR A 304 -0.38 -13.45 -17.02
CA TYR A 304 -1.09 -13.01 -18.21
C TYR A 304 -0.45 -13.48 -19.53
N GLN A 305 0.70 -14.16 -19.45
CA GLN A 305 1.47 -14.65 -20.60
C GLN A 305 1.93 -13.54 -21.57
N TRP A 306 2.11 -12.31 -21.07
CA TRP A 306 2.52 -11.15 -21.86
C TRP A 306 3.85 -11.36 -22.58
N GLU A 307 4.76 -12.09 -21.95
CA GLU A 307 6.06 -12.44 -22.51
C GLU A 307 5.98 -13.33 -23.76
N THR A 308 4.88 -14.04 -23.97
CA THR A 308 4.74 -14.95 -25.13
C THR A 308 4.69 -14.20 -26.46
N THR A 309 4.31 -12.92 -26.43
CA THR A 309 4.27 -12.01 -27.58
C THR A 309 5.66 -11.54 -28.01
N ALA A 310 6.71 -11.80 -27.22
CA ALA A 310 8.08 -11.43 -27.59
C ALA A 310 8.46 -11.93 -29.00
N GLY A 311 9.12 -11.04 -29.76
CA GLY A 311 9.49 -11.25 -31.16
C GLY A 311 8.36 -11.02 -32.17
N ASP A 312 7.21 -10.50 -31.75
CA ASP A 312 6.19 -9.99 -32.67
C ASP A 312 6.77 -8.86 -33.53
N ALA A 313 6.37 -8.79 -34.81
CA ALA A 313 6.92 -7.81 -35.75
C ALA A 313 6.61 -6.35 -35.35
N SER A 314 5.58 -6.13 -34.54
CA SER A 314 5.21 -4.82 -34.01
C SER A 314 5.85 -4.48 -32.67
N GLU A 315 6.61 -5.38 -32.05
CA GLU A 315 7.18 -5.16 -30.71
C GLU A 315 8.13 -3.96 -30.71
N VAL A 316 7.91 -3.03 -29.78
CA VAL A 316 8.73 -1.82 -29.63
C VAL A 316 9.55 -1.91 -28.35
N LEU A 317 10.88 -1.83 -28.49
CA LEU A 317 11.83 -1.75 -27.38
C LEU A 317 11.62 -2.87 -26.32
N GLY A 318 11.26 -4.08 -26.74
CA GLY A 318 11.05 -5.22 -25.85
C GLY A 318 9.88 -5.06 -24.87
N GLU A 319 8.84 -4.31 -25.25
CA GLU A 319 7.67 -4.08 -24.39
C GLU A 319 6.98 -5.37 -23.91
N PHE A 320 7.13 -6.49 -24.63
CA PHE A 320 6.63 -7.81 -24.26
C PHE A 320 7.74 -8.69 -23.68
N ALA A 321 8.91 -8.72 -24.34
CA ALA A 321 10.06 -9.54 -23.93
C ALA A 321 10.49 -9.32 -22.47
N ARG A 322 10.33 -8.10 -21.97
CA ARG A 322 10.70 -7.72 -20.59
C ARG A 322 9.99 -8.49 -19.47
N PHE A 323 8.86 -9.13 -19.76
CA PHE A 323 8.15 -9.94 -18.75
C PHE A 323 8.77 -11.33 -18.55
N ASN A 324 9.67 -11.77 -19.44
CA ASN A 324 10.54 -12.92 -19.19
C ASN A 324 11.90 -12.43 -18.68
N VAL A 325 12.14 -12.67 -17.39
CA VAL A 325 13.37 -12.24 -16.70
C VAL A 325 14.37 -13.36 -16.52
N THR A 326 14.30 -14.38 -17.39
CA THR A 326 15.31 -15.44 -17.48
C THR A 326 16.59 -14.86 -18.11
N GLU A 327 17.73 -15.12 -17.48
CA GLU A 327 19.03 -14.71 -18.01
C GLU A 327 19.32 -15.43 -19.32
N THR A 328 19.68 -14.68 -20.36
CA THR A 328 19.96 -15.21 -21.71
C THR A 328 21.17 -14.54 -22.38
N GLY A 329 21.52 -13.32 -21.96
CA GLY A 329 22.67 -12.56 -22.46
C GLY A 329 23.91 -12.65 -21.56
N LEU A 330 24.97 -11.97 -21.98
CA LEU A 330 26.22 -11.87 -21.22
C LEU A 330 26.10 -10.96 -19.99
N ASP A 331 25.27 -9.92 -20.09
CA ASP A 331 25.02 -8.97 -19.02
C ASP A 331 23.58 -8.43 -19.08
N ALA A 332 23.19 -7.66 -18.07
CA ALA A 332 21.83 -7.14 -17.91
C ALA A 332 21.44 -6.06 -18.93
N THR A 333 22.36 -5.52 -19.72
CA THR A 333 22.03 -4.61 -20.83
C THR A 333 21.63 -5.34 -22.11
N GLN A 334 21.78 -6.68 -22.12
CA GLN A 334 21.49 -7.54 -23.26
C GLN A 334 20.28 -8.46 -23.04
N ASP A 335 19.69 -8.48 -21.84
CA ASP A 335 18.46 -9.21 -21.52
C ASP A 335 17.65 -8.54 -20.39
N TRP A 336 16.53 -9.14 -19.99
CA TRP A 336 15.58 -8.53 -19.07
C TRP A 336 15.64 -9.07 -17.64
N ARG A 337 16.75 -9.73 -17.24
CA ARG A 337 16.90 -10.38 -15.92
C ARG A 337 16.59 -9.47 -14.73
N ASN A 338 16.81 -8.19 -14.91
CA ASN A 338 16.66 -7.14 -13.90
C ASN A 338 15.37 -6.32 -14.03
N GLU A 339 14.54 -6.52 -15.06
CA GLU A 339 13.31 -5.74 -15.24
C GLU A 339 12.41 -5.82 -14.00
N VAL A 340 12.29 -7.02 -13.45
CA VAL A 340 11.50 -7.32 -12.24
C VAL A 340 11.97 -6.56 -11.00
N ASN A 341 13.24 -6.13 -10.95
CA ASN A 341 13.81 -5.39 -9.82
C ASN A 341 13.42 -3.91 -9.82
N GLY A 342 12.85 -3.42 -10.93
CA GLY A 342 12.24 -2.09 -11.03
C GLY A 342 10.79 -2.03 -10.55
N PHE A 343 10.24 -3.11 -9.99
CA PHE A 343 8.86 -3.20 -9.48
C PHE A 343 8.80 -3.59 -8.00
N GLY A 344 7.66 -3.31 -7.38
CA GLY A 344 7.39 -3.51 -5.95
C GLY A 344 7.73 -2.32 -5.10
N TYR A 345 7.58 -1.13 -5.65
CA TYR A 345 7.85 0.12 -4.93
C TYR A 345 6.59 0.97 -4.82
N LEU A 346 6.63 1.91 -3.89
CA LEU A 346 5.76 3.08 -3.92
C LEU A 346 6.18 4.00 -5.08
N VAL A 347 5.20 4.43 -5.88
CA VAL A 347 5.40 5.32 -7.03
C VAL A 347 4.74 6.67 -6.77
N GLU A 348 5.52 7.74 -6.83
CA GLU A 348 5.05 9.10 -6.64
C GLU A 348 4.67 9.77 -7.96
N ILE A 349 3.49 10.37 -7.98
CA ILE A 349 2.90 11.08 -9.12
C ILE A 349 2.53 12.50 -8.68
N ASP A 350 2.94 13.51 -9.44
CA ASP A 350 2.36 14.86 -9.30
C ASP A 350 1.08 14.92 -10.14
N PRO A 351 -0.11 14.98 -9.50
CA PRO A 351 -1.36 15.01 -10.24
C PRO A 351 -1.53 16.35 -11.01
N TYR A 352 -0.91 17.44 -10.54
CA TYR A 352 -1.08 18.78 -11.10
C TYR A 352 -0.19 19.05 -12.32
N ASP A 353 0.88 18.28 -12.52
CA ASP A 353 1.78 18.43 -13.67
C ASP A 353 1.61 17.27 -14.67
N PRO A 354 0.87 17.48 -15.79
CA PRO A 354 0.66 16.45 -16.79
C PRO A 354 1.93 16.10 -17.58
N THR A 355 3.00 16.86 -17.44
CA THR A 355 4.31 16.59 -18.08
C THR A 355 5.30 15.89 -17.15
N SER A 356 4.98 15.79 -15.87
CA SER A 356 5.84 15.16 -14.87
C SER A 356 6.13 13.70 -15.18
N ILE A 357 7.29 13.22 -14.73
CA ILE A 357 7.66 11.81 -14.84
C ILE A 357 7.45 11.17 -13.47
N ALA A 358 6.52 10.22 -13.39
CA ALA A 358 6.29 9.45 -12.16
C ALA A 358 7.58 8.78 -11.68
N THR A 359 7.79 8.74 -10.37
CA THR A 359 9.07 8.33 -9.78
C THR A 359 8.86 7.20 -8.78
N LYS A 360 9.52 6.06 -9.01
CA LYS A 360 9.58 4.96 -8.05
C LYS A 360 10.58 5.29 -6.95
N ARG A 361 10.14 5.22 -5.68
CA ARG A 361 10.92 5.66 -4.51
C ARG A 361 11.55 4.45 -3.79
N THR A 362 12.75 4.07 -4.24
CA THR A 362 13.37 2.79 -3.83
C THR A 362 13.83 2.74 -2.38
N ALA A 363 13.98 3.88 -1.71
CA ALA A 363 14.35 3.93 -0.29
C ALA A 363 13.27 3.37 0.64
N LEU A 364 12.03 3.27 0.18
CA LEU A 364 10.88 2.76 0.95
C LEU A 364 10.75 1.22 0.91
N GLY A 365 11.71 0.53 0.29
CA GLY A 365 11.77 -0.92 0.24
C GLY A 365 11.08 -1.51 -0.98
N ARG A 366 11.32 -2.81 -1.22
CA ARG A 366 10.76 -3.57 -2.34
C ARG A 366 9.96 -4.78 -1.86
N PHE A 367 8.65 -4.71 -1.94
CA PHE A 367 7.72 -5.77 -1.52
C PHE A 367 6.31 -5.57 -2.13
N ALA A 368 5.29 -6.26 -1.60
CA ALA A 368 3.91 -6.12 -2.08
C ALA A 368 3.22 -5.00 -1.28
N HIS A 369 3.46 -3.75 -1.64
CA HIS A 369 2.92 -2.61 -0.90
C HIS A 369 1.40 -2.53 -1.06
N GLU A 370 0.64 -2.50 0.04
CA GLU A 370 -0.79 -2.20 -0.03
C GLU A 370 -1.03 -0.70 -0.27
N GLY A 371 -0.33 0.15 0.47
CA GLY A 371 -0.59 1.59 0.53
C GLY A 371 0.48 2.30 1.34
N CYS A 372 0.31 3.60 1.54
CA CYS A 372 1.28 4.40 2.29
C CYS A 372 0.64 5.53 3.08
N ALA A 373 0.76 5.50 4.40
CA ALA A 373 0.35 6.60 5.27
C ALA A 373 1.58 7.36 5.78
N TYR A 374 1.54 8.70 5.72
CA TYR A 374 2.59 9.52 6.33
C TYR A 374 2.23 9.86 7.78
N SER A 375 3.23 10.04 8.65
CA SER A 375 3.05 10.53 10.02
C SER A 375 2.56 11.97 10.03
N LYS A 376 1.91 12.39 11.11
CA LYS A 376 1.58 13.80 11.33
C LYS A 376 2.82 14.69 11.12
N PRO A 377 2.80 15.65 10.16
CA PRO A 377 3.94 16.51 9.92
C PRO A 377 4.17 17.45 11.11
N GLU A 378 5.40 17.49 11.62
CA GLU A 378 5.81 18.37 12.70
C GLU A 378 7.07 19.13 12.29
N ALA A 379 7.02 20.47 12.32
CA ALA A 379 8.12 21.30 11.87
C ALA A 379 9.44 20.95 12.59
N GLY A 380 10.51 20.75 11.82
CA GLY A 380 11.82 20.39 12.36
C GLY A 380 11.97 18.92 12.79
N LYS A 381 10.96 18.06 12.57
CA LYS A 381 11.05 16.60 12.78
C LYS A 381 11.04 15.85 11.44
N PRO A 382 11.66 14.66 11.34
CA PRO A 382 11.55 13.84 10.14
C PRO A 382 10.11 13.35 9.92
N LEU A 383 9.77 13.05 8.68
CA LEU A 383 8.51 12.41 8.32
C LEU A 383 8.69 10.88 8.33
N ALA A 384 7.71 10.17 8.87
CA ALA A 384 7.61 8.73 8.71
C ALA A 384 6.55 8.36 7.67
N PHE A 385 6.75 7.23 7.00
CA PHE A 385 5.85 6.66 5.98
C PHE A 385 5.67 5.18 6.30
N TYR A 386 4.43 4.76 6.54
CA TYR A 386 4.05 3.42 6.97
C TYR A 386 3.45 2.65 5.79
N SER A 387 3.83 1.38 5.63
CA SER A 387 3.33 0.54 4.54
C SER A 387 3.25 -0.92 4.99
N GLY A 388 2.13 -1.57 4.67
CA GLY A 388 1.94 -3.00 4.83
C GLY A 388 2.47 -3.77 3.62
N ASP A 389 3.02 -4.96 3.87
CA ASP A 389 3.37 -5.94 2.85
C ASP A 389 2.28 -7.01 2.77
N ASP A 390 1.35 -6.89 1.84
CA ASP A 390 0.18 -7.77 1.75
C ASP A 390 0.56 -9.14 1.19
N SER A 391 1.06 -9.97 2.09
CA SER A 391 1.32 -11.37 1.86
C SER A 391 1.29 -12.09 3.19
N ARG A 392 0.88 -13.36 3.16
CA ARG A 392 0.74 -14.15 4.39
C ARG A 392 2.07 -14.21 5.13
N PHE A 393 2.04 -13.78 6.39
CA PHE A 393 3.18 -13.78 7.29
C PHE A 393 4.33 -12.86 6.84
N GLU A 394 4.11 -11.89 5.95
CA GLU A 394 5.08 -10.81 5.74
C GLU A 394 4.85 -9.67 6.74
N TYR A 395 5.33 -8.44 6.48
CA TYR A 395 5.66 -7.49 7.55
C TYR A 395 4.99 -6.10 7.42
N ILE A 396 5.08 -5.31 8.49
CA ILE A 396 4.78 -3.87 8.48
C ILE A 396 6.09 -3.10 8.46
N TYR A 397 6.19 -2.12 7.57
CA TYR A 397 7.36 -1.28 7.39
C TYR A 397 7.09 0.18 7.75
N ARG A 398 8.16 0.88 8.15
CA ARG A 398 8.18 2.32 8.37
C ARG A 398 9.45 2.91 7.78
N PHE A 399 9.32 3.76 6.79
CA PHE A 399 10.43 4.59 6.33
C PHE A 399 10.45 5.92 7.10
N VAL A 400 11.61 6.41 7.50
CA VAL A 400 11.78 7.72 8.16
C VAL A 400 12.76 8.56 7.34
N SER A 401 12.34 9.75 6.92
CA SER A 401 13.15 10.65 6.10
C SER A 401 14.40 11.13 6.84
N GLU A 402 15.51 11.30 6.12
CA GLU A 402 16.70 11.96 6.66
C GLU A 402 16.45 13.46 6.84
N ALA A 403 15.75 14.07 5.89
CA ALA A 403 15.34 15.46 5.97
C ALA A 403 14.28 15.68 7.07
N VAL A 404 14.36 16.82 7.74
CA VAL A 404 13.33 17.30 8.66
C VAL A 404 12.29 18.14 7.93
N TRP A 405 11.03 18.04 8.36
CA TRP A 405 9.89 18.70 7.77
C TRP A 405 10.00 20.23 7.89
N ASP A 406 9.95 20.90 6.74
CA ASP A 406 9.73 22.33 6.62
C ASP A 406 8.28 22.56 6.16
N PRO A 407 7.40 23.18 6.97
CA PRO A 407 6.03 23.48 6.57
C PRO A 407 5.90 24.25 5.26
N LYS A 408 6.93 25.01 4.84
CA LYS A 408 6.92 25.70 3.55
C LYS A 408 6.93 24.76 2.36
N ASP A 409 7.39 23.53 2.53
CA ASP A 409 7.40 22.53 1.45
C ASP A 409 5.99 22.07 1.05
N ALA A 410 4.98 22.25 1.92
CA ALA A 410 3.59 21.95 1.58
C ALA A 410 3.04 22.81 0.42
N GLU A 411 3.56 24.04 0.29
CA GLU A 411 3.09 25.03 -0.68
C GLU A 411 3.92 25.07 -1.97
N ARG A 412 4.94 24.22 -2.07
CA ARG A 412 5.84 24.19 -3.23
C ARG A 412 5.17 23.57 -4.44
N THR A 413 5.46 24.12 -5.62
CA THR A 413 4.92 23.65 -6.89
C THR A 413 5.84 22.64 -7.60
N ASP A 414 7.11 22.54 -7.21
CA ASP A 414 8.05 21.53 -7.69
C ASP A 414 7.98 20.25 -6.85
N ARG A 415 6.77 19.69 -6.75
CA ARG A 415 6.39 18.67 -5.75
C ARG A 415 7.23 17.40 -5.81
N LEU A 416 7.63 16.94 -6.99
CA LEU A 416 8.52 15.77 -7.11
C LEU A 416 9.94 16.03 -6.59
N ALA A 417 10.41 17.28 -6.59
CA ALA A 417 11.67 17.67 -5.96
C ALA A 417 11.55 17.69 -4.43
N VAL A 418 10.40 18.10 -3.90
CA VAL A 418 10.05 17.93 -2.48
C VAL A 418 10.00 16.44 -2.12
N GLY A 419 9.37 15.62 -2.96
CA GLY A 419 9.39 14.16 -2.83
C GLY A 419 10.80 13.61 -2.80
N ALA A 420 11.72 14.08 -3.66
CA ALA A 420 13.12 13.66 -3.61
C ALA A 420 13.83 14.04 -2.30
N LYS A 421 13.51 15.21 -1.72
CA LYS A 421 14.05 15.65 -0.43
C LYS A 421 13.67 14.68 0.71
N TYR A 422 12.42 14.19 0.73
CA TYR A 422 11.91 13.39 1.84
C TYR A 422 11.91 11.88 1.60
N LEU A 423 11.79 11.41 0.36
CA LEU A 423 11.54 9.99 0.03
C LEU A 423 12.74 9.26 -0.58
N ASP A 424 13.78 9.96 -1.05
CA ASP A 424 14.96 9.30 -1.65
C ASP A 424 16.05 8.97 -0.62
N LYS A 425 16.01 9.60 0.57
CA LYS A 425 17.02 9.45 1.63
C LYS A 425 16.39 9.37 3.01
N GLY A 426 16.78 8.36 3.76
CA GLY A 426 16.23 8.06 5.07
C GLY A 426 16.60 6.65 5.51
N THR A 427 15.84 6.12 6.46
CA THR A 427 16.04 4.75 6.97
C THR A 427 14.73 4.00 6.91
N LEU A 428 14.74 2.83 6.26
CA LEU A 428 13.65 1.88 6.29
C LEU A 428 13.76 1.02 7.55
N TYR A 429 12.63 0.83 8.22
CA TYR A 429 12.49 -0.02 9.39
C TYR A 429 11.40 -1.08 9.15
N VAL A 430 11.50 -2.18 9.89
CA VAL A 430 10.47 -3.22 9.95
C VAL A 430 10.02 -3.45 11.39
N ALA A 431 8.75 -3.76 11.60
CA ALA A 431 8.18 -3.93 12.94
C ALA A 431 8.54 -5.29 13.58
N ARG A 432 8.84 -5.24 14.88
CA ARG A 432 8.78 -6.39 15.79
C ARG A 432 7.81 -6.07 16.94
N PHE A 433 6.90 -6.98 17.23
CA PHE A 433 5.97 -6.86 18.35
C PHE A 433 6.41 -7.77 19.51
N ASN A 434 6.16 -7.32 20.73
CA ASN A 434 6.49 -8.04 21.95
C ASN A 434 5.22 -8.50 22.68
N ALA A 435 5.30 -9.61 23.41
CA ALA A 435 4.16 -10.19 24.12
C ALA A 435 3.63 -9.34 25.29
N ASP A 436 4.34 -8.28 25.69
CA ASP A 436 3.89 -7.31 26.70
C ASP A 436 3.02 -6.18 26.11
N GLY A 437 2.86 -6.15 24.78
CA GLY A 437 2.09 -5.13 24.07
C GLY A 437 2.93 -3.96 23.58
N THR A 438 4.26 -4.00 23.77
CA THR A 438 5.19 -3.05 23.15
C THR A 438 5.60 -3.52 21.75
N GLY A 439 6.29 -2.65 21.01
CA GLY A 439 6.90 -2.98 19.73
C GLY A 439 8.15 -2.15 19.48
N GLU A 440 8.96 -2.63 18.55
CA GLU A 440 10.24 -2.04 18.16
C GLU A 440 10.31 -1.91 16.65
N TRP A 441 11.00 -0.86 16.19
CA TRP A 441 11.32 -0.66 14.78
C TRP A 441 12.77 -1.06 14.54
N LEU A 442 12.98 -2.14 13.79
CA LEU A 442 14.30 -2.67 13.45
C LEU A 442 14.79 -2.02 12.16
N ALA A 443 15.89 -1.27 12.22
CA ALA A 443 16.44 -0.60 11.05
C ALA A 443 16.96 -1.60 10.01
N LEU A 444 16.70 -1.38 8.73
CA LEU A 444 17.22 -2.20 7.63
C LEU A 444 18.45 -1.51 7.00
N THR A 445 19.50 -1.38 7.82
CA THR A 445 20.78 -0.76 7.44
C THR A 445 21.91 -1.76 7.54
N GLY A 446 23.00 -1.54 6.79
CA GLY A 446 24.14 -2.46 6.78
C GLY A 446 24.70 -2.81 8.16
N SER A 447 24.66 -1.91 9.14
CA SER A 447 25.17 -2.14 10.50
C SER A 447 24.21 -2.91 11.42
N THR A 448 22.96 -3.14 11.01
CA THR A 448 21.97 -3.81 11.86
C THR A 448 22.35 -5.28 12.05
N PRO A 449 22.50 -5.76 13.30
CA PRO A 449 22.72 -7.17 13.57
C PRO A 449 21.43 -7.97 13.35
N GLY A 450 21.57 -9.11 12.68
CA GLY A 450 20.52 -10.12 12.57
C GLY A 450 20.44 -11.00 13.82
N VAL A 451 19.49 -11.93 13.82
CA VAL A 451 19.27 -12.87 14.93
C VAL A 451 20.52 -13.72 15.25
N GLY A 452 21.36 -13.99 14.25
CA GLY A 452 22.62 -14.74 14.39
C GLY A 452 23.85 -13.90 14.70
N GLY A 453 23.71 -12.59 15.00
CA GLY A 453 24.81 -11.69 15.36
C GLY A 453 25.64 -11.12 14.21
N ARG A 454 25.56 -11.69 12.99
CA ARG A 454 26.09 -11.06 11.76
C ARG A 454 25.28 -9.82 11.38
N THR A 455 25.89 -8.85 10.72
CA THR A 455 25.20 -7.66 10.25
C THR A 455 24.52 -7.87 8.90
N LEU A 456 23.56 -7.01 8.54
CA LEU A 456 22.95 -7.03 7.20
C LEU A 456 24.00 -6.82 6.09
N ALA A 457 25.05 -6.04 6.33
CA ALA A 457 26.15 -5.89 5.38
C ALA A 457 26.96 -7.18 5.19
N ASP A 458 27.15 -7.98 6.26
CA ASP A 458 27.81 -9.28 6.15
C ASP A 458 26.99 -10.30 5.34
N GLU A 459 25.66 -10.17 5.32
CA GLU A 459 24.75 -11.09 4.63
C GLU A 459 24.40 -10.64 3.21
N PHE A 460 24.09 -9.37 3.02
CA PHE A 460 23.56 -8.83 1.77
C PHE A 460 24.54 -7.87 1.06
N GLY A 461 25.60 -7.43 1.73
CA GLY A 461 26.55 -6.46 1.20
C GLY A 461 26.06 -5.02 1.32
N THR A 462 25.56 -4.45 0.22
CA THR A 462 25.26 -3.01 0.10
C THR A 462 23.79 -2.69 0.37
N GLN A 463 23.48 -1.40 0.60
CA GLN A 463 22.12 -0.95 0.91
C GLN A 463 21.10 -1.24 -0.21
N ASP A 464 21.53 -1.12 -1.48
CA ASP A 464 20.72 -1.48 -2.64
C ASP A 464 20.40 -2.97 -2.66
N ALA A 465 21.36 -3.85 -2.32
CA ALA A 465 21.10 -5.30 -2.21
C ALA A 465 20.14 -5.65 -1.06
N ILE A 466 20.25 -4.95 0.08
CA ILE A 466 19.31 -5.04 1.20
C ILE A 466 17.90 -4.66 0.74
N LEU A 467 17.74 -3.56 0.00
CA LEU A 467 16.44 -3.10 -0.49
C LEU A 467 15.86 -4.01 -1.59
N ILE A 468 16.69 -4.52 -2.51
CA ILE A 468 16.26 -5.50 -3.52
C ILE A 468 15.65 -6.75 -2.89
N ASN A 469 16.20 -7.19 -1.75
CA ASN A 469 15.68 -8.30 -0.97
C ASN A 469 15.12 -7.84 0.40
N THR A 470 14.28 -6.80 0.40
CA THR A 470 13.75 -6.19 1.64
C THR A 470 13.09 -7.24 2.56
N ARG A 471 12.27 -8.15 2.01
CA ARG A 471 11.68 -9.26 2.78
C ARG A 471 12.73 -10.16 3.43
N GLY A 472 13.79 -10.53 2.69
CA GLY A 472 14.89 -11.32 3.23
C GLY A 472 15.67 -10.59 4.33
N ALA A 473 15.86 -9.28 4.20
CA ALA A 473 16.48 -8.46 5.24
C ALA A 473 15.61 -8.39 6.50
N ALA A 474 14.28 -8.28 6.35
CA ALA A 474 13.33 -8.33 7.45
C ALA A 474 13.32 -9.71 8.16
N ASP A 475 13.37 -10.80 7.40
CA ASP A 475 13.55 -12.16 7.94
C ASP A 475 14.82 -12.22 8.81
N PHE A 476 15.95 -11.70 8.29
CA PHE A 476 17.26 -11.76 8.91
C PHE A 476 17.34 -11.00 10.25
N VAL A 477 16.70 -9.84 10.35
CA VAL A 477 16.66 -9.04 11.59
C VAL A 477 15.62 -9.55 12.59
N GLY A 478 14.80 -10.53 12.22
CA GLY A 478 13.80 -11.14 13.09
C GLY A 478 12.57 -10.24 13.31
N ALA A 479 12.04 -9.68 12.22
CA ALA A 479 10.75 -9.00 12.21
C ALA A 479 9.60 -9.97 12.57
N THR A 480 8.46 -9.43 13.02
CA THR A 480 7.30 -10.25 13.39
C THR A 480 6.45 -10.56 12.15
N PRO A 481 6.26 -11.84 11.78
CA PRO A 481 5.36 -12.23 10.70
C PRO A 481 3.91 -11.85 11.02
N MET A 482 3.22 -11.19 10.08
CA MET A 482 1.90 -10.60 10.28
C MET A 482 0.80 -11.29 9.47
N ASP A 483 -0.44 -11.16 9.92
CA ASP A 483 -1.62 -11.75 9.28
C ASP A 483 -2.11 -10.89 8.09
N ARG A 484 -1.28 -10.77 7.04
CA ARG A 484 -1.53 -9.96 5.82
C ARG A 484 -1.79 -8.47 6.08
N PRO A 485 -0.74 -7.68 6.36
CA PRO A 485 -0.87 -6.24 6.50
C PRO A 485 -1.37 -5.59 5.20
N GLU A 486 -2.61 -5.12 5.21
CA GLU A 486 -3.21 -4.32 4.14
C GLU A 486 -3.06 -2.81 4.50
N TRP A 487 -4.17 -2.05 4.55
CA TRP A 487 -4.13 -0.58 4.59
C TRP A 487 -3.53 -0.02 5.89
N THR A 488 -2.83 1.10 5.76
CA THR A 488 -2.38 1.92 6.90
C THR A 488 -3.02 3.29 6.83
N ALA A 489 -3.27 3.89 7.99
CA ALA A 489 -3.73 5.27 8.12
C ALA A 489 -3.12 5.87 9.39
N THR A 490 -2.87 7.16 9.35
CA THR A 490 -2.42 7.93 10.52
C THR A 490 -3.58 8.81 10.98
N HIS A 491 -3.88 8.81 12.27
CA HIS A 491 -4.96 9.65 12.79
C HIS A 491 -4.58 11.14 12.65
N PRO A 492 -5.42 11.96 12.00
CA PRO A 492 -5.00 13.29 11.52
C PRO A 492 -4.72 14.31 12.63
N THR A 493 -5.28 14.12 13.83
CA THR A 493 -5.15 15.12 14.91
C THR A 493 -4.03 14.80 15.89
N ASN A 494 -3.81 13.53 16.23
CA ASN A 494 -2.86 13.09 17.25
C ASN A 494 -1.68 12.29 16.67
N GLY A 495 -1.80 11.76 15.44
CA GLY A 495 -0.73 11.05 14.76
C GLY A 495 -0.62 9.56 15.07
N ASP A 496 -1.63 8.98 15.74
CA ASP A 496 -1.69 7.54 16.05
C ASP A 496 -1.72 6.65 14.79
#